data_AF-A0A5U3G767-F1
#
_entry.id   AF-A0A5U3G767-F1
#
_cell.length_a   1.000
_cell.length_b   1.000
_cell.length_c   1.000
_cell.angle_alpha   90.00
_cell.angle_beta   90.00
_cell.angle_gamma   90.00
#
_symmetry.space_group_name_H-M   'P 1'
#
loop_
_entity.id
_entity.type
_entity.pdbx_description
1 polymer ?
#
loop_
_entity_poly.entity_id
_entity_poly.type
_entity_poly.pdbx_seq_one_letter_code
_entity_poly.pdbx_strand_id
1 'polypeptide(L)'
;MSDLTMGNKKIFLMDVDPFAHRTPDATVDEFIYEHELVEETEDNYLLMGVVYPGDVVRFPRELYRRYDTREEALIHLDRIVLDMIQELEERTSKLQHLIDAIDVEFRKP
;
A
#
# COMPACT_ATOMS: atom_id res chain seq x y z
N MET A 1 -22.72 -11.89 -29.89
CA MET A 1 -23.34 -11.30 -28.68
C MET A 1 -23.04 -12.27 -27.57
N SER A 2 -22.06 -11.94 -26.73
CA SER A 2 -21.67 -12.79 -25.61
C SER A 2 -22.25 -12.16 -24.36
N ASP A 3 -23.20 -12.88 -23.74
CA ASP A 3 -23.67 -12.62 -22.38
C ASP A 3 -22.48 -12.79 -21.42
N LEU A 4 -21.77 -11.70 -21.16
CA LEU A 4 -20.88 -11.57 -20.00
C LEU A 4 -21.73 -11.09 -18.82
N THR A 5 -22.59 -11.96 -18.29
CA THR A 5 -22.97 -11.89 -16.88
C THR A 5 -21.86 -12.54 -16.05
N MET A 6 -20.64 -12.00 -16.15
CA MET A 6 -19.63 -12.20 -15.12
C MET A 6 -20.09 -11.39 -13.92
N GLY A 7 -20.37 -12.06 -12.81
CA GLY A 7 -20.70 -11.37 -11.56
C GLY A 7 -19.49 -10.55 -11.13
N ASN A 8 -19.48 -9.25 -11.44
CA ASN A 8 -18.43 -8.33 -11.05
C ASN A 8 -18.22 -8.43 -9.53
N LYS A 9 -17.08 -8.98 -9.11
CA LYS A 9 -16.72 -9.06 -7.69
C LYS A 9 -16.02 -7.75 -7.32
N LYS A 10 -16.53 -7.06 -6.31
CA LYS A 10 -15.83 -5.93 -5.70
C LYS A 10 -14.56 -6.42 -5.01
N ILE A 11 -13.44 -5.78 -5.30
CA ILE A 11 -12.13 -6.05 -4.70
C ILE A 11 -11.49 -4.74 -4.25
N PHE A 12 -10.42 -4.87 -3.47
CA PHE A 12 -9.63 -3.75 -2.97
C PHE A 12 -8.19 -3.94 -3.41
N LEU A 13 -7.62 -2.94 -4.06
CA LEU A 13 -6.21 -2.92 -4.43
C LEU A 13 -5.44 -1.96 -3.53
N MET A 14 -4.18 -2.28 -3.29
CA MET A 14 -3.22 -1.39 -2.66
C MET A 14 -1.88 -1.51 -3.38
N ASP A 15 -1.10 -0.44 -3.46
CA ASP A 15 0.26 -0.51 -4.00
C ASP A 15 1.10 -1.45 -3.12
N VAL A 16 2.01 -2.21 -3.73
CA VAL A 16 2.96 -3.07 -2.99
C VAL A 16 3.87 -2.24 -2.10
N ASP A 17 4.25 -1.04 -2.55
CA ASP A 17 4.87 0.01 -1.75
C ASP A 17 3.92 1.21 -1.63
N PRO A 18 3.09 1.26 -0.58
CA PRO A 18 2.07 2.30 -0.42
C PRO A 18 2.65 3.72 -0.30
N PHE A 19 3.91 3.86 0.11
CA PHE A 19 4.56 5.14 0.39
C PHE A 19 5.53 5.59 -0.71
N ALA A 20 5.67 4.83 -1.81
CA ALA A 20 6.46 5.25 -2.97
C ALA A 20 5.98 6.59 -3.57
N HIS A 21 4.67 6.85 -3.48
CA HIS A 21 4.01 8.01 -4.08
C HIS A 21 3.09 8.77 -3.12
N ARG A 22 2.87 8.25 -1.91
CA ARG A 22 2.00 8.86 -0.89
C ARG A 22 2.77 9.20 0.35
N THR A 23 2.29 10.22 1.02
CA THR A 23 2.80 10.67 2.31
C THR A 23 1.84 10.24 3.43
N PRO A 24 2.31 10.06 4.67
CA PRO A 24 1.46 9.59 5.78
C PRO A 24 0.29 10.51 6.17
N ASP A 25 0.26 11.75 5.67
CA ASP A 25 -0.85 12.70 5.81
C ASP A 25 -1.98 12.50 4.78
N ALA A 26 -1.78 11.65 3.78
CA ALA A 26 -2.82 11.27 2.82
C ALA A 26 -3.98 10.54 3.50
N THR A 27 -5.16 10.62 2.90
CA THR A 27 -6.34 9.91 3.43
C THR A 27 -6.25 8.41 3.15
N VAL A 28 -6.90 7.59 3.99
CA VAL A 28 -6.89 6.12 3.83
C VAL A 28 -7.45 5.66 2.47
N ASP A 29 -8.42 6.40 1.93
CA ASP A 29 -9.00 6.10 0.61
C ASP A 29 -7.99 6.25 -0.53
N GLU A 30 -6.94 7.05 -0.34
CA GLU A 30 -5.89 7.17 -1.34
C GLU A 30 -5.04 5.90 -1.40
N PHE A 31 -4.89 5.16 -0.30
CA PHE A 31 -4.08 3.94 -0.24
C PHE A 31 -4.84 2.68 -0.70
N ILE A 32 -6.17 2.66 -0.58
CA ILE A 32 -6.99 1.47 -0.84
C ILE A 32 -8.01 1.78 -1.94
N TYR A 33 -7.76 1.26 -3.14
CA TYR A 33 -8.62 1.46 -4.31
C TYR A 33 -9.71 0.40 -4.37
N GLU A 34 -10.97 0.82 -4.34
CA GLU A 34 -12.12 -0.07 -4.48
C GLU A 34 -12.53 -0.19 -5.95
N HIS A 35 -12.54 -1.41 -6.48
CA HIS A 35 -12.84 -1.66 -7.90
C HIS A 35 -13.66 -2.92 -8.14
N GLU A 36 -14.35 -2.95 -9.27
CA GLU A 36 -14.98 -4.16 -9.79
C GLU A 36 -13.97 -4.94 -10.63
N LEU A 37 -13.69 -6.18 -10.21
CA LEU A 37 -12.84 -7.12 -10.94
C LEU A 37 -13.61 -7.71 -12.13
N VAL A 38 -13.04 -7.55 -13.32
CA VAL A 38 -13.51 -8.18 -14.56
C VAL A 38 -12.84 -9.55 -14.72
N GLU A 39 -11.52 -9.60 -14.62
CA GLU A 39 -10.74 -10.82 -14.79
C GLU A 39 -9.39 -10.73 -14.06
N GLU A 40 -8.91 -11.87 -13.52
CA GLU A 40 -7.55 -11.99 -13.02
C GLU A 40 -6.74 -12.86 -13.98
N THR A 41 -5.64 -12.29 -14.47
CA THR A 41 -4.67 -12.98 -15.33
C THR A 41 -3.40 -13.28 -14.54
N GLU A 42 -2.45 -13.99 -15.15
CA GLU A 42 -1.17 -14.31 -14.50
C GLU A 42 -0.43 -13.04 -14.03
N ASP A 43 -0.45 -11.98 -14.85
CA ASP A 43 0.35 -10.77 -14.64
C ASP A 43 -0.47 -9.55 -14.20
N ASN A 44 -1.79 -9.55 -14.40
CA ASN A 44 -2.63 -8.36 -14.23
C ASN A 44 -3.98 -8.64 -13.57
N TYR A 45 -4.45 -7.68 -12.79
CA TYR A 45 -5.86 -7.51 -12.47
C TYR A 45 -6.52 -6.62 -13.53
N LEU A 46 -7.57 -7.13 -14.17
CA LEU A 46 -8.36 -6.39 -15.15
C LEU A 46 -9.60 -5.85 -14.44
N LEU A 47 -9.69 -4.52 -14.33
CA LEU A 47 -10.75 -3.85 -13.56
C LEU A 47 -11.64 -3.01 -14.46
N MET A 48 -12.89 -2.86 -14.07
CA MET A 48 -13.84 -1.98 -14.75
C MET A 48 -13.41 -0.52 -14.54
N GLY A 49 -13.32 0.23 -15.64
CA GLY A 49 -12.90 1.62 -15.65
C GLY A 49 -13.90 2.52 -14.91
N VAL A 50 -13.40 3.38 -14.04
CA VAL A 50 -14.22 4.30 -13.24
C VAL A 50 -14.63 5.54 -14.06
N VAL A 51 -13.81 5.96 -15.03
CA VAL A 51 -14.01 7.19 -15.81
C VAL A 51 -14.92 6.96 -17.02
N TYR A 52 -14.74 5.83 -17.71
CA TYR A 52 -15.51 5.49 -18.90
C TYR A 52 -16.18 4.11 -18.72
N PRO A 53 -17.51 4.07 -18.57
CA PRO A 53 -18.24 2.82 -18.40
C PRO A 53 -18.00 1.89 -19.60
N GLY A 54 -17.44 0.71 -19.34
CA GLY A 54 -17.11 -0.29 -20.36
C GLY A 54 -15.63 -0.39 -20.71
N ASP A 55 -14.79 0.54 -20.24
CA ASP A 55 -13.34 0.39 -20.35
C ASP A 55 -12.82 -0.64 -19.34
N VAL A 56 -11.78 -1.38 -19.73
CA VAL A 56 -11.06 -2.29 -18.85
C VAL A 56 -9.66 -1.74 -18.62
N VAL A 57 -9.33 -1.46 -17.35
CA VAL A 57 -8.04 -0.95 -16.93
C VAL A 57 -7.18 -2.08 -16.40
N ARG A 58 -5.88 -2.05 -16.73
CA ARG A 58 -4.91 -3.08 -16.32
C ARG A 58 -4.10 -2.61 -15.13
N PHE A 59 -4.06 -3.43 -14.10
CA PHE A 59 -3.24 -3.22 -12.90
C PHE A 59 -2.24 -4.37 -12.75
N PRO A 60 -0.93 -4.11 -12.95
CA PRO A 60 0.11 -5.14 -12.84
C PRO A 60 0.22 -5.71 -11.43
N ARG A 61 0.29 -7.03 -11.29
CA ARG A 61 0.40 -7.70 -9.97
C ARG A 61 1.72 -7.45 -9.26
N GLU A 62 2.75 -7.02 -9.99
CA GLU A 62 4.04 -6.63 -9.40
C GLU A 62 3.95 -5.29 -8.64
N LEU A 63 3.00 -4.43 -9.01
CA LEU A 63 2.82 -3.10 -8.42
C LEU A 63 1.66 -3.05 -7.43
N TYR A 64 0.69 -3.97 -7.56
CA TYR A 64 -0.53 -3.95 -6.77
C TYR A 64 -0.78 -5.28 -6.06
N ARG A 65 -1.26 -5.19 -4.83
CA ARG A 65 -1.75 -6.30 -4.04
C ARG A 65 -3.27 -6.24 -3.93
N ARG A 66 -3.92 -7.39 -4.18
CA ARG A 66 -5.38 -7.54 -4.08
C ARG A 66 -5.82 -8.05 -2.71
N TYR A 67 -6.95 -7.53 -2.25
CA TYR A 67 -7.73 -8.00 -1.10
C TYR A 67 -9.19 -8.20 -1.50
N ASP A 68 -9.86 -9.11 -0.79
CA ASP A 68 -11.28 -9.39 -1.02
C ASP A 68 -12.18 -8.46 -0.19
N THR A 69 -11.67 -7.94 0.92
CA THR A 69 -12.40 -6.98 1.76
C THR A 69 -11.55 -5.75 2.08
N ARG A 70 -12.23 -4.63 2.37
CA ARG A 70 -11.58 -3.40 2.82
C ARG A 70 -10.86 -3.60 4.15
N GLU A 71 -11.43 -4.41 5.03
CA GLU A 71 -10.87 -4.71 6.35
C GLU A 71 -9.51 -5.41 6.23
N GLU A 72 -9.38 -6.40 5.34
CA GLU A 72 -8.10 -7.07 5.07
C GLU A 72 -7.03 -6.09 4.57
N ALA A 73 -7.40 -5.18 3.67
CA ALA A 73 -6.50 -4.15 3.17
C ALA A 73 -6.06 -3.19 4.28
N LEU A 74 -6.99 -2.76 5.15
CA LEU A 74 -6.70 -1.91 6.30
C LEU A 74 -5.76 -2.58 7.31
N ILE A 75 -6.00 -3.86 7.63
CA ILE A 75 -5.13 -4.64 8.52
C ILE A 75 -3.72 -4.74 7.93
N HIS A 76 -3.60 -4.88 6.61
CA HIS A 76 -2.29 -4.92 5.97
C HIS A 76 -1.59 -3.56 6.02
N LEU A 77 -2.31 -2.48 5.70
CA LEU A 77 -1.77 -1.12 5.77
C LEU A 77 -1.31 -0.77 7.19
N ASP A 78 -2.09 -1.12 8.21
CA ASP A 78 -1.75 -0.93 9.62
C ASP A 78 -0.44 -1.63 9.99
N ARG A 79 -0.24 -2.88 9.56
CA ARG A 79 1.03 -3.59 9.76
C ARG A 79 2.21 -2.91 9.10
N ILE A 80 2.06 -2.44 7.86
CA ILE A 80 3.12 -1.71 7.14
C ILE A 80 3.52 -0.45 7.92
N VAL A 81 2.53 0.30 8.43
CA VAL A 81 2.77 1.52 9.22
C VAL A 81 3.46 1.19 10.54
N LEU A 82 3.04 0.14 11.24
CA LEU A 82 3.68 -0.31 12.48
C LEU A 82 5.13 -0.75 12.26
N ASP A 83 5.39 -1.52 11.21
CA ASP A 83 6.74 -1.94 10.84
C ASP A 83 7.63 -0.72 10.55
N MET A 84 7.10 0.29 9.84
CA MET A 84 7.81 1.54 9.56
C MET A 84 8.09 2.35 10.85
N ILE A 85 7.13 2.41 11.78
CA ILE A 85 7.34 3.07 13.08
C ILE A 85 8.46 2.37 13.84
N GLN A 86 8.44 1.03 13.91
CA GLN A 86 9.47 0.27 14.59
C GLN A 86 10.86 0.53 13.99
N GLU A 87 10.97 0.54 12.65
CA GLU A 87 12.23 0.86 11.98
C GLU A 87 12.73 2.28 12.32
N LEU A 88 11.82 3.26 12.37
CA LEU A 88 12.16 4.63 12.75
C LEU A 88 12.60 4.73 14.22
N GLU A 89 11.98 4.00 15.13
CA GLU A 89 12.39 3.93 16.54
C GLU A 89 13.80 3.33 16.68
N GLU A 90 14.09 2.24 15.97
CA GLU A 90 15.43 1.63 15.97
C GLU A 90 16.49 2.58 15.41
N ARG A 91 16.19 3.27 14.31
CA ARG A 91 17.09 4.28 13.72
C ARG A 91 17.31 5.44 14.68
N THR A 92 16.25 5.92 15.33
CA THR A 92 16.31 7.01 16.31
C THR A 92 17.16 6.61 17.51
N SER A 93 17.00 5.39 18.03
CA SER A 93 17.81 4.86 19.12
C SER A 93 19.30 4.80 18.76
N LYS A 94 19.64 4.34 17.55
CA LYS A 94 21.04 4.33 17.07
C LYS A 94 21.64 5.73 17.00
N LEU A 95 20.86 6.72 16.55
CA LEU A 95 21.29 8.11 16.50
C LEU A 95 21.47 8.70 17.90
N GLN A 96 20.60 8.38 18.86
CA GLN A 96 20.74 8.81 20.24
C GLN A 96 22.04 8.28 20.87
N HIS A 97 22.37 7.01 20.63
CA HIS A 97 23.65 6.45 21.10
C HIS A 97 24.87 7.19 20.52
N LEU A 98 24.79 7.63 19.27
CA LEU A 98 25.86 8.42 18.65
C LEU A 98 25.96 9.82 19.30
N ILE A 99 24.83 10.47 19.57
CA ILE A 99 24.79 11.76 20.29
C ILE A 99 25.47 11.64 21.65
N ASP A 100 25.11 10.60 22.43
CA ASP A 100 25.69 10.36 23.75
C ASP A 100 27.21 10.15 23.67
N ALA A 101 27.69 9.43 22.64
CA ALA A 101 29.12 9.23 22.41
C ALA A 101 29.86 10.54 22.08
N ILE A 102 29.27 11.39 21.23
CA ILE A 102 29.81 12.72 20.92
C ILE A 102 29.91 13.59 22.18
N ASP A 103 28.88 13.57 23.03
CA ASP A 103 28.86 14.30 24.29
C ASP A 103 29.97 13.86 25.25
N VAL A 104 30.26 12.55 25.30
CA VAL A 104 31.38 12.01 26.10
C VAL A 104 32.71 12.54 25.58
N GLU A 105 32.91 12.61 24.26
CA GLU A 105 34.12 13.19 23.66
C GLU A 105 34.30 14.65 24.04
N PHE A 106 33.24 15.47 23.99
CA PHE A 106 33.29 16.88 24.40
C PHE A 106 33.65 17.10 25.87
N ARG A 107 33.38 16.11 26.72
CA ARG A 107 33.64 16.18 28.18
C ARG A 107 35.01 15.64 28.58
N LYS A 108 35.83 15.17 27.62
CA LYS A 108 37.20 14.76 27.91
C LYS A 108 38.04 15.99 28.33
N PRO A 109 38.87 15.86 29.37
CA PRO A 109 39.70 16.95 29.88
C PRO A 109 40.82 17.38 28.92
#